data_AF-A0A382YSW5-F1
#
_entry.id   AF-A0A382YSW5-F1
#
_cell.length_a   1.000
_cell.length_b   1.000
_cell.length_c   1.000
_cell.angle_alpha   90.00
_cell.angle_beta   90.00
_cell.angle_gamma   90.00
#
_symmetry.space_group_name_H-M   'P 1'
#
loop_
_entity.id
_entity.type
_entity.pdbx_description
1 polymer ?
#
loop_
_entity_poly.entity_id
_entity_poly.type
_entity_poly.pdbx_seq_one_letter_code
_entity_poly.pdbx_strand_id
1 'polypeptide(L)'
;VVTTTTEDEEMTSIGLGDGSSDDGDDDSNGNFLTDPGTLAVAAGVAAAAGLGLSGLGSKILGGLLRFLAGTGFGVFLLGLFRRDKRPGPPIDFSISTDGPITHLAWAAPTTGGPPEKYVLEARQDGKWREVLDFYADNTRAAVPSSEVEGAETWRLRASNDHGMGKPSDEVGVLDLDSGPGPGEGTAVEDLESEDDETT
;
A
#
# COMPACT_ATOMS: atom_id res chain seq x y z
N VAL A 1 -64.46 19.24 -30.93
CA VAL A 1 -64.37 20.61 -30.38
C VAL A 1 -63.01 21.14 -30.79
N VAL A 2 -63.02 22.11 -31.70
CA VAL A 2 -61.88 22.91 -32.17
C VAL A 2 -61.94 24.23 -31.41
N THR A 3 -60.77 24.76 -31.01
CA THR A 3 -60.38 26.19 -30.95
C THR A 3 -58.95 26.22 -30.35
N THR A 4 -57.82 26.50 -31.03
CA THR A 4 -57.30 27.63 -31.85
C THR A 4 -56.79 28.86 -31.06
N THR A 5 -55.48 29.13 -31.27
CA THR A 5 -54.78 30.46 -31.35
C THR A 5 -54.52 31.15 -29.98
N THR A 6 -53.36 31.77 -29.69
CA THR A 6 -52.64 32.80 -30.45
C THR A 6 -51.17 32.94 -29.99
N GLU A 7 -50.26 33.11 -30.94
CA GLU A 7 -48.90 33.65 -30.78
C GLU A 7 -48.97 35.18 -30.68
N ASP A 8 -48.16 35.81 -29.83
CA ASP A 8 -47.76 37.21 -30.02
C ASP A 8 -46.28 37.37 -29.65
N GLU A 9 -45.54 37.88 -30.62
CA GLU A 9 -44.15 38.33 -30.56
C GLU A 9 -44.03 39.61 -29.72
N GLU A 10 -42.92 39.80 -29.00
CA GLU A 10 -42.32 41.14 -28.92
C GLU A 10 -40.81 41.07 -28.67
N MET A 11 -40.08 41.56 -29.67
CA MET A 11 -38.65 41.85 -29.67
C MET A 11 -38.42 43.30 -29.22
N THR A 12 -37.78 43.55 -28.09
CA THR A 12 -37.15 44.86 -27.78
C THR A 12 -36.03 44.66 -26.74
N SER A 13 -34.77 44.65 -27.17
CA SER A 13 -33.85 45.80 -27.17
C SER A 13 -33.15 46.02 -25.82
N ILE A 14 -31.86 45.69 -25.75
CA ILE A 14 -30.93 46.38 -24.84
C ILE A 14 -29.71 46.73 -25.70
N GLY A 15 -29.69 47.99 -26.13
CA GLY A 15 -28.58 48.57 -26.86
C GLY A 15 -27.41 48.84 -25.92
N LEU A 16 -26.21 48.63 -26.44
CA LEU A 16 -25.01 49.30 -25.95
C LEU A 16 -24.38 49.95 -27.18
N GLY A 17 -24.60 51.26 -27.30
CA GLY A 17 -23.91 52.09 -28.26
C GLY A 17 -22.45 52.22 -27.84
N ASP A 18 -21.56 51.89 -28.78
CA ASP A 18 -20.19 52.39 -28.81
C ASP A 18 -20.21 53.74 -29.53
N GLY A 19 -19.41 54.68 -29.01
CA GLY A 19 -19.06 55.88 -29.73
C GLY A 19 -17.98 56.67 -29.02
N SER A 20 -16.72 56.41 -29.38
CA SER A 20 -15.69 57.46 -29.55
C SER A 20 -14.42 56.90 -30.20
N SER A 21 -14.31 57.21 -31.50
CA SER A 21 -13.19 57.91 -32.14
C SER A 21 -11.76 57.34 -32.06
N ASP A 22 -11.33 56.84 -33.23
CA ASP A 22 -10.26 57.45 -34.06
C ASP A 22 -8.80 56.96 -33.95
N ASP A 23 -8.32 56.59 -35.14
CA ASP A 23 -6.97 56.60 -35.73
C ASP A 23 -5.82 55.69 -35.25
N GLY A 24 -5.27 54.95 -36.22
CA GLY A 24 -3.84 54.63 -36.30
C GLY A 24 -3.53 53.21 -36.78
N ASP A 25 -3.33 53.05 -38.09
CA ASP A 25 -2.81 51.84 -38.74
C ASP A 25 -1.45 51.37 -38.17
N ASP A 26 -1.28 50.07 -37.93
CA ASP A 26 0.01 49.41 -38.05
C ASP A 26 -0.16 47.96 -38.55
N ASP A 27 0.22 47.75 -39.80
CA ASP A 27 0.30 46.45 -40.45
C ASP A 27 1.43 45.62 -39.82
N SER A 28 1.09 44.56 -39.09
CA SER A 28 2.05 43.50 -38.75
C SER A 28 1.42 42.12 -38.92
N ASN A 29 1.71 41.57 -40.09
CA ASN A 29 1.55 40.19 -40.49
C ASN A 29 2.30 39.26 -39.49
N GLY A 30 1.58 38.69 -38.52
CA GLY A 30 2.14 37.91 -37.42
C GLY A 30 1.38 36.60 -37.18
N ASN A 31 1.91 35.52 -37.73
CA ASN A 31 1.53 34.13 -37.51
C ASN A 31 1.46 33.77 -36.00
N PHE A 32 0.25 33.65 -35.43
CA PHE A 32 -0.04 33.32 -34.01
C PHE A 32 0.39 31.89 -33.57
N LEU A 33 1.22 31.20 -34.34
CA LEU A 33 1.67 29.84 -34.04
C LEU A 33 3.03 29.78 -33.32
N THR A 34 3.54 30.90 -32.77
CA THR A 34 4.86 30.94 -32.13
C THR A 34 4.93 31.72 -30.80
N ASP A 35 3.91 31.62 -29.93
CA ASP A 35 4.04 32.07 -28.53
C ASP A 35 4.02 30.90 -27.52
N PRO A 36 5.14 30.62 -26.81
CA PRO A 36 5.24 29.63 -25.74
C PRO A 36 4.73 30.22 -24.40
N GLY A 37 3.45 30.61 -24.35
CA GLY A 37 2.89 31.36 -23.22
C GLY A 37 1.46 31.01 -22.79
N THR A 38 0.80 30.04 -23.42
CA THR A 38 -0.61 29.69 -23.11
C THR A 38 -0.73 28.31 -22.45
N LEU A 39 -0.30 28.23 -21.19
CA LEU A 39 -0.69 27.15 -20.27
C LEU A 39 -2.18 27.32 -19.90
N ALA A 40 -3.07 26.83 -20.76
CA ALA A 40 -4.49 26.70 -20.41
C ALA A 40 -4.67 25.45 -19.53
N VAL A 41 -4.50 25.63 -18.22
CA VAL A 41 -4.93 24.68 -17.20
C VAL A 41 -6.45 24.66 -17.20
N ALA A 42 -7.04 23.58 -17.71
CA ALA A 42 -8.46 23.28 -17.51
C ALA A 42 -8.59 21.99 -16.73
N ALA A 43 -8.69 22.14 -15.40
CA ALA A 43 -9.17 21.11 -14.50
C ALA A 43 -10.68 20.96 -14.71
N GLY A 44 -11.15 19.75 -15.02
CA GLY A 44 -12.58 19.46 -15.01
C GLY A 44 -12.91 18.18 -15.74
N VAL A 45 -13.26 17.14 -14.99
CA VAL A 45 -14.60 16.52 -15.02
C VAL A 45 -14.78 15.75 -13.71
N ALA A 46 -15.64 16.26 -12.83
CA ALA A 46 -16.30 15.44 -11.83
C ALA A 46 -17.41 14.64 -12.54
N ALA A 47 -17.43 13.33 -12.38
CA ALA A 47 -18.61 12.53 -12.67
C ALA A 47 -18.65 11.33 -11.72
N ALA A 48 -19.51 11.47 -10.71
CA ALA A 48 -19.87 10.44 -9.78
C ALA A 48 -20.30 9.16 -10.52
N ALA A 49 -19.87 8.01 -9.99
CA ALA A 49 -20.33 6.69 -10.39
C ALA A 49 -21.82 6.52 -10.05
N GLY A 50 -22.68 7.04 -10.92
CA GLY A 50 -24.11 6.75 -11.01
C GLY A 50 -24.42 6.32 -12.44
N LEU A 51 -23.89 5.17 -12.86
CA LEU A 51 -24.16 4.62 -14.20
C LEU A 51 -25.50 3.87 -14.18
N GLY A 52 -26.58 4.61 -14.38
CA GLY A 52 -27.85 4.06 -14.82
C GLY A 52 -27.72 3.48 -16.23
N LEU A 53 -28.09 2.22 -16.40
CA LEU A 53 -28.19 1.52 -17.68
C LEU A 53 -29.41 2.01 -18.49
N SER A 54 -29.42 3.28 -18.90
CA SER A 54 -30.46 3.83 -19.76
C SER A 54 -29.83 4.47 -20.99
N GLY A 55 -29.89 3.76 -22.13
CA GLY A 55 -29.89 4.22 -23.53
C GLY A 55 -28.78 5.15 -24.09
N LEU A 56 -28.24 6.09 -23.32
CA LEU A 56 -27.41 7.20 -23.79
C LEU A 56 -25.95 7.14 -23.30
N GLY A 57 -25.63 6.26 -22.34
CA GLY A 57 -24.27 6.08 -21.80
C GLY A 57 -23.30 5.34 -22.71
N SER A 58 -23.79 4.60 -23.72
CA SER A 58 -22.97 3.72 -24.57
C SER A 58 -22.03 4.48 -25.51
N LYS A 59 -22.36 5.73 -25.88
CA LYS A 59 -21.52 6.55 -26.77
C LYS A 59 -20.35 7.19 -26.04
N ILE A 60 -20.56 7.60 -24.78
CA ILE A 60 -19.52 8.19 -23.92
C ILE A 60 -18.55 7.09 -23.46
N LEU A 61 -19.08 5.90 -23.12
CA LEU A 61 -18.24 4.74 -22.78
C LEU A 61 -17.47 4.20 -24.00
N GLY A 62 -18.09 4.16 -25.18
CA GLY A 62 -17.43 3.78 -26.43
C GLY A 62 -16.32 4.76 -26.86
N GLY A 63 -16.54 6.06 -26.68
CA GLY A 63 -15.52 7.10 -26.90
C GLY A 63 -14.35 7.00 -25.92
N LEU A 64 -14.63 6.76 -24.63
CA LEU A 64 -13.61 6.56 -23.60
C LEU A 64 -12.79 5.29 -23.82
N LEU A 65 -13.42 4.17 -24.21
CA LEU A 65 -12.72 2.94 -24.58
C LEU A 65 -11.81 3.15 -25.80
N ARG A 66 -12.26 3.92 -26.81
CA ARG A 66 -11.44 4.26 -27.99
C ARG A 66 -10.28 5.19 -27.63
N PHE A 67 -10.48 6.11 -26.69
CA PHE A 67 -9.45 7.01 -26.15
C PHE A 67 -8.41 6.26 -25.31
N LEU A 68 -8.85 5.33 -24.44
CA LEU A 68 -7.97 4.47 -23.63
C LEU A 68 -7.21 3.45 -24.50
N ALA A 69 -7.81 2.94 -25.57
CA ALA A 69 -7.14 2.04 -26.51
C ALA A 69 -6.18 2.77 -27.47
N GLY A 70 -6.39 4.07 -27.73
CA GLY A 70 -5.66 4.84 -28.74
C GLY A 70 -4.50 5.69 -28.22
N THR A 71 -4.42 5.94 -26.90
CA THR A 71 -3.40 6.81 -26.31
C THR A 71 -2.42 5.99 -25.49
N GLY A 72 -1.11 6.24 -25.61
CA GLY A 72 -0.10 5.59 -24.77
C GLY A 72 -0.39 5.70 -23.27
N PHE A 73 -1.07 6.78 -22.85
CA PHE A 73 -1.59 6.97 -21.50
C PHE A 73 -2.68 5.96 -21.10
N GLY A 74 -3.56 5.57 -22.01
CA GLY A 74 -4.60 4.57 -21.75
C GLY A 74 -4.03 3.15 -21.68
N VAL A 75 -3.05 2.81 -22.53
CA VAL A 75 -2.27 1.57 -22.40
C VAL A 75 -1.42 1.57 -21.12
N PHE A 76 -0.87 2.73 -20.73
CA PHE A 76 -0.14 2.92 -19.47
C PHE A 76 -1.04 2.73 -18.25
N LEU A 77 -2.24 3.31 -18.24
CA LEU A 77 -3.22 3.08 -17.18
C LEU A 77 -3.66 1.62 -17.14
N LEU A 78 -3.94 1.01 -18.30
CA LEU A 78 -4.30 -0.41 -18.37
C LEU A 78 -3.13 -1.33 -17.92
N GLY A 79 -1.89 -0.91 -18.17
CA GLY A 79 -0.67 -1.55 -17.68
C GLY A 79 -0.47 -1.40 -16.17
N LEU A 80 -0.87 -0.26 -15.59
CA LEU A 80 -0.81 -0.01 -14.15
C LEU A 80 -1.78 -0.90 -13.36
N PHE A 81 -2.89 -1.32 -13.97
CA PHE A 81 -3.87 -2.22 -13.36
C PHE A 81 -3.56 -3.71 -13.51
N ARG A 82 -2.36 -4.08 -13.98
CA ARG A 82 -1.85 -5.44 -13.79
C ARG A 82 -1.71 -5.67 -12.29
N ARG A 83 -2.78 -6.17 -11.66
CA ARG A 83 -2.85 -6.52 -10.24
C ARG A 83 -1.60 -7.33 -9.93
N ASP A 84 -0.74 -6.78 -9.09
CA ASP A 84 0.43 -7.50 -8.62
C ASP A 84 -0.06 -8.82 -8.02
N LYS A 85 0.35 -9.92 -8.64
CA LYS A 85 -0.01 -11.28 -8.24
C LYS A 85 0.98 -11.88 -7.27
N ARG A 86 2.02 -11.11 -6.89
CA ARG A 86 2.89 -11.49 -5.79
C ARG A 86 2.07 -11.64 -4.51
N PRO A 87 2.47 -12.52 -3.59
CA PRO A 87 1.79 -12.63 -2.33
C PRO A 87 1.86 -11.32 -1.53
N GLY A 88 0.87 -11.10 -0.68
CA GLY A 88 0.96 -10.05 0.34
C GLY A 88 1.99 -10.39 1.42
N PRO A 89 2.14 -9.51 2.42
CA PRO A 89 2.98 -9.79 3.57
C PRO A 89 2.36 -10.92 4.42
N PRO A 90 3.17 -11.88 4.92
CA PRO A 90 2.74 -12.78 5.98
C PRO A 90 2.33 -11.97 7.23
N ILE A 91 1.35 -12.50 7.97
CA ILE A 91 0.80 -11.84 9.17
C ILE A 91 1.16 -12.64 10.42
N ASP A 92 1.11 -12.01 11.58
CA ASP A 92 1.34 -12.62 12.91
C ASP A 92 2.65 -13.44 12.97
N PHE A 93 3.70 -12.97 12.30
CA PHE A 93 5.00 -13.63 12.33
C PHE A 93 5.61 -13.50 13.74
N SER A 94 6.05 -14.62 14.29
CA SER A 94 6.68 -14.73 15.60
C SER A 94 7.80 -15.76 15.56
N ILE A 95 8.84 -15.48 16.33
CA ILE A 95 10.01 -16.34 16.49
C ILE A 95 10.36 -16.40 17.98
N SER A 96 10.49 -17.60 18.54
CA SER A 96 10.86 -17.81 19.94
C SER A 96 11.80 -18.98 20.06
N THR A 97 12.90 -18.81 20.80
CA THR A 97 13.88 -19.85 21.02
C THR A 97 13.64 -20.54 22.36
N ASP A 98 13.52 -21.86 22.34
CA ASP A 98 13.43 -22.73 23.52
C ASP A 98 14.58 -23.73 23.49
N GLY A 99 15.64 -23.42 24.24
CA GLY A 99 16.86 -24.22 24.28
C GLY A 99 17.49 -24.41 22.88
N PRO A 100 17.68 -25.66 22.41
CA PRO A 100 18.33 -25.93 21.13
C PRO A 100 17.40 -25.79 19.91
N ILE A 101 16.11 -25.48 20.12
CA ILE A 101 15.11 -25.36 19.06
C ILE A 101 14.54 -23.94 19.03
N THR A 102 14.47 -23.36 17.85
CA THR A 102 13.72 -22.13 17.58
C THR A 102 12.39 -22.47 16.91
N HIS A 103 11.32 -21.96 17.49
CA HIS A 103 9.97 -22.08 16.99
C HIS A 103 9.61 -20.83 16.20
N LEU A 104 9.06 -21.04 15.01
CA LEU A 104 8.54 -20.00 14.12
C LEU A 104 7.06 -20.25 13.90
N ALA A 105 6.26 -19.21 13.94
CA ALA A 105 4.85 -19.26 13.60
C ALA A 105 4.45 -18.00 12.84
N TRP A 106 3.57 -18.17 11.86
CA TRP A 106 3.01 -17.09 11.05
C TRP A 106 1.65 -17.49 10.52
N ALA A 107 0.95 -16.55 9.89
CA ALA A 107 -0.24 -16.81 9.10
C ALA A 107 -0.06 -16.32 7.66
N ALA A 108 -0.81 -16.97 6.76
CA ALA A 108 -0.73 -16.70 5.34
C ALA A 108 -1.19 -15.27 5.00
N PRO A 109 -0.66 -14.66 3.93
CA PRO A 109 -1.10 -13.34 3.48
C PRO A 109 -2.60 -13.32 3.17
N THR A 110 -3.27 -12.25 3.57
CA THR A 110 -4.69 -12.00 3.27
C THR A 110 -4.91 -11.16 2.00
N THR A 111 -3.81 -10.71 1.38
CA THR A 111 -3.80 -9.88 0.17
C THR A 111 -2.81 -10.44 -0.85
N GLY A 112 -2.93 -10.02 -2.12
CA GLY A 112 -2.07 -10.51 -3.20
C GLY A 112 -2.47 -11.89 -3.74
N GLY A 113 -1.53 -12.57 -4.41
CA GLY A 113 -1.71 -13.94 -4.88
C GLY A 113 -1.40 -14.99 -3.79
N PRO A 114 -1.78 -16.26 -4.00
CA PRO A 114 -1.46 -17.33 -3.06
C PRO A 114 0.06 -17.53 -2.96
N PRO A 115 0.60 -17.79 -1.76
CA PRO A 115 2.00 -18.14 -1.58
C PRO A 115 2.26 -19.59 -2.04
N GLU A 116 3.45 -19.82 -2.57
CA GLU A 116 4.00 -21.16 -2.87
C GLU A 116 5.17 -21.50 -1.94
N LYS A 117 5.88 -20.48 -1.45
CA LYS A 117 6.93 -20.60 -0.42
C LYS A 117 6.94 -19.40 0.53
N TYR A 118 7.51 -19.61 1.70
CA TYR A 118 7.90 -18.55 2.63
C TYR A 118 9.43 -18.54 2.78
N VAL A 119 10.00 -17.34 2.85
CA VAL A 119 11.43 -17.09 2.97
C VAL A 119 11.66 -16.33 4.27
N LEU A 120 12.42 -16.92 5.18
CA LEU A 120 12.89 -16.27 6.40
C LEU A 120 14.12 -15.43 6.06
N GLU A 121 14.04 -14.15 6.37
CA GLU A 121 15.17 -13.25 6.26
C GLU A 121 15.63 -12.78 7.64
N ALA A 122 16.94 -12.74 7.81
CA ALA A 122 17.63 -12.20 8.97
C ALA A 122 18.34 -10.91 8.61
N ARG A 123 18.33 -9.96 9.53
CA ARG A 123 19.20 -8.79 9.48
C ARG A 123 20.50 -9.09 10.22
N GLN A 124 21.60 -9.07 9.48
CA GLN A 124 22.96 -9.28 9.99
C GLN A 124 23.86 -8.21 9.37
N ASP A 125 24.70 -7.56 10.18
CA ASP A 125 25.56 -6.45 9.76
C ASP A 125 24.80 -5.33 9.01
N GLY A 126 23.59 -5.04 9.48
CA GLY A 126 22.69 -4.04 8.87
C GLY A 126 22.07 -4.45 7.53
N LYS A 127 22.36 -5.64 6.99
CA LYS A 127 21.86 -6.14 5.70
C LYS A 127 20.89 -7.31 5.90
N TRP A 128 19.85 -7.36 5.07
CA TRP A 128 18.93 -8.49 5.00
C TRP A 128 19.54 -9.62 4.19
N ARG A 129 19.43 -10.85 4.70
CA ARG A 129 19.84 -12.09 4.03
C ARG A 129 18.77 -13.15 4.21
N GLU A 130 18.54 -13.93 3.17
CA GLU A 130 17.70 -15.14 3.21
C GLU A 130 18.45 -16.21 4.01
N VAL A 131 17.74 -16.88 4.91
CA VAL A 131 18.29 -17.88 5.83
C VAL A 131 17.66 -19.25 5.58
N LEU A 132 16.33 -19.29 5.53
CA LEU A 132 15.56 -20.53 5.41
C LEU A 132 14.35 -20.34 4.50
N ASP A 133 13.94 -21.44 3.86
CA ASP A 133 12.73 -21.51 3.05
C ASP A 133 11.76 -22.55 3.61
N PHE A 134 10.46 -22.25 3.53
CA PHE A 134 9.37 -23.13 3.93
C PHE A 134 8.35 -23.28 2.81
N TYR A 135 7.76 -24.47 2.68
CA TYR A 135 6.65 -24.70 1.74
C TYR A 135 5.38 -23.98 2.17
N ALA A 136 4.50 -23.63 1.22
CA ALA A 136 3.28 -22.85 1.47
C ALA A 136 2.25 -23.48 2.41
N ASP A 137 2.28 -24.81 2.57
CA ASP A 137 1.43 -25.55 3.51
C ASP A 137 1.88 -25.40 4.97
N ASN A 138 3.09 -24.87 5.20
CA ASN A 138 3.60 -24.60 6.52
C ASN A 138 3.26 -23.18 6.97
N THR A 139 2.75 -23.08 8.19
CA THR A 139 2.55 -21.84 8.94
C THR A 139 3.27 -21.87 10.29
N ARG A 140 3.97 -22.97 10.56
CA ARG A 140 4.78 -23.20 11.75
C ARG A 140 6.00 -24.01 11.36
N ALA A 141 7.14 -23.72 11.98
CA ALA A 141 8.36 -24.48 11.81
C ALA A 141 9.11 -24.57 13.14
N ALA A 142 9.89 -25.64 13.29
CA ALA A 142 10.84 -25.81 14.38
C ALA A 142 12.19 -26.10 13.74
N VAL A 143 13.19 -25.28 14.05
CA VAL A 143 14.52 -25.35 13.43
C VAL A 143 15.58 -25.34 14.54
N PRO A 144 16.76 -25.93 14.31
CA PRO A 144 17.86 -25.82 15.26
C PRO A 144 18.23 -24.35 15.50
N SER A 145 18.38 -23.94 16.76
CA SER A 145 18.74 -22.55 17.11
C SER A 145 20.04 -22.10 16.46
N SER A 146 20.96 -23.03 16.18
CA SER A 146 22.22 -22.77 15.49
C SER A 146 22.07 -22.29 14.04
N GLU A 147 20.95 -22.60 13.37
CA GLU A 147 20.69 -22.14 12.00
C GLU A 147 20.20 -20.68 11.95
N VAL A 148 19.72 -20.18 13.08
CA VAL A 148 19.11 -18.85 13.23
C VAL A 148 19.85 -18.00 14.27
N GLU A 149 21.09 -18.34 14.60
CA GLU A 149 21.88 -17.57 15.56
C GLU A 149 22.45 -16.29 14.94
N GLY A 150 22.66 -15.26 15.77
CA GLY A 150 23.44 -14.06 15.41
C GLY A 150 22.70 -13.02 14.56
N ALA A 151 21.38 -13.12 14.40
CA ALA A 151 20.58 -12.07 13.77
C ALA A 151 19.93 -11.14 14.80
N GLU A 152 19.94 -9.84 14.51
CA GLU A 152 19.32 -8.82 15.36
C GLU A 152 17.81 -8.72 15.13
N THR A 153 17.37 -8.96 13.90
CA THR A 153 15.98 -8.74 13.48
C THR A 153 15.59 -9.75 12.41
N TRP A 154 14.35 -10.19 12.45
CA TRP A 154 13.76 -11.18 11.58
C TRP A 154 12.58 -10.62 10.82
N ARG A 155 12.37 -11.11 9.61
CA ARG A 155 11.11 -10.91 8.89
C ARG A 155 10.85 -12.10 7.97
N LEU A 156 9.60 -12.28 7.60
CA LEU A 156 9.17 -13.35 6.70
C LEU A 156 8.62 -12.75 5.40
N ARG A 157 8.94 -13.36 4.26
CA ARG A 157 8.40 -13.00 2.95
C ARG A 157 7.70 -14.18 2.33
N ALA A 158 6.56 -13.94 1.69
CA ALA A 158 5.91 -14.95 0.87
C ALA A 158 6.34 -14.80 -0.60
N SER A 159 6.44 -15.91 -1.33
CA SER A 159 6.80 -15.91 -2.76
C SER A 159 5.94 -16.88 -3.56
N ASN A 160 5.79 -16.58 -4.85
CA ASN A 160 5.19 -17.45 -5.86
C ASN A 160 5.84 -17.20 -7.23
N ASP A 161 5.33 -17.82 -8.30
CA ASP A 161 5.78 -17.63 -9.68
C ASP A 161 5.85 -16.15 -10.16
N HIS A 162 5.15 -15.22 -9.50
CA HIS A 162 5.17 -13.78 -9.84
C HIS A 162 6.25 -13.00 -9.07
N GLY A 163 6.96 -13.67 -8.16
CA GLY A 163 8.07 -13.15 -7.37
C GLY A 163 7.77 -13.06 -5.87
N MET A 164 8.68 -12.41 -5.15
CA MET A 164 8.54 -12.19 -3.72
C MET A 164 7.61 -11.03 -3.39
N GLY A 165 6.70 -11.29 -2.45
CA GLY A 165 5.80 -10.33 -1.83
C GLY A 165 6.50 -9.35 -0.89
N LYS A 166 5.72 -8.47 -0.26
CA LYS A 166 6.22 -7.58 0.80
C LYS A 166 6.63 -8.39 2.04
N PRO A 167 7.58 -7.90 2.85
CA PRO A 167 7.92 -8.56 4.10
C PRO A 167 6.83 -8.37 5.16
N SER A 168 6.79 -9.30 6.12
CA SER A 168 6.05 -9.15 7.36
C SER A 168 6.58 -8.00 8.21
N ASP A 169 5.90 -7.73 9.31
CA ASP A 169 6.46 -6.93 10.38
C ASP A 169 7.77 -7.55 10.89
N GLU A 170 8.70 -6.68 11.26
CA GLU A 170 10.03 -7.04 11.74
C GLU A 170 9.94 -7.47 13.21
N VAL A 171 10.52 -8.62 13.53
CA VAL A 171 10.57 -9.17 14.89
C VAL A 171 12.02 -9.12 15.38
N GLY A 172 12.28 -8.30 16.40
CA GLY A 172 13.58 -8.24 17.05
C GLY A 172 13.75 -9.35 18.10
N VAL A 173 14.99 -9.72 18.38
CA VAL A 173 15.31 -10.49 19.58
C VAL A 173 15.14 -9.53 20.76
N LEU A 174 13.96 -9.55 21.40
CA LEU A 174 13.85 -8.98 22.73
C LEU A 174 14.55 -9.95 23.67
N ASP A 175 15.80 -9.64 24.01
CA ASP A 175 16.46 -10.24 25.15
C ASP A 175 15.52 -10.06 26.35
N LEU A 176 15.00 -11.16 26.88
CA LEU A 176 14.23 -11.18 28.12
C LEU A 176 15.14 -10.93 29.34
N ASP A 177 16.05 -9.96 29.26
CA ASP A 177 16.80 -9.45 30.40
C ASP A 177 16.09 -8.24 31.01
N SER A 178 15.04 -8.54 31.76
CA SER A 178 14.60 -7.72 32.89
C SER A 178 14.04 -8.70 33.91
N GLY A 179 14.94 -9.31 34.68
CA GLY A 179 14.58 -10.26 35.74
C GLY A 179 13.78 -9.62 36.89
N PRO A 180 13.44 -10.44 37.89
CA PRO A 180 13.96 -10.20 39.23
C PRO A 180 15.09 -11.19 39.47
N GLY A 181 16.26 -10.70 39.86
CA GLY A 181 17.44 -11.51 40.11
C GLY A 181 17.17 -12.63 41.14
N PRO A 182 17.94 -13.72 41.11
CA PRO A 182 17.93 -14.68 42.20
C PRO A 182 18.41 -13.93 43.46
N GLY A 183 17.56 -13.86 44.47
CA GLY A 183 17.98 -13.47 45.81
C GLY A 183 18.95 -14.51 46.34
N GLU A 184 20.24 -14.35 46.04
CA GLU A 184 21.32 -14.95 46.82
C GLU A 184 21.36 -14.25 48.18
N GLY A 185 20.65 -14.85 49.13
CA GLY A 185 20.73 -14.58 50.55
C GLY A 185 20.75 -15.90 51.30
N THR A 186 21.80 -16.70 51.10
CA THR A 186 22.12 -17.79 52.04
C THR A 186 22.92 -17.19 53.19
N ALA A 187 22.26 -16.97 54.32
CA ALA A 187 22.89 -16.94 55.64
C ALA A 187 22.01 -17.81 56.55
N VAL A 188 22.25 -19.13 56.56
CA VAL A 188 22.75 -19.86 57.73
C VAL A 188 22.26 -19.27 59.06
N GLU A 189 21.08 -19.68 59.51
CA GLU A 189 20.80 -19.65 60.95
C GLU A 189 21.44 -20.90 61.54
N ASP A 190 22.64 -20.71 62.11
CA ASP A 190 23.24 -21.61 63.08
C ASP A 190 22.25 -21.76 64.24
N LEU A 191 21.60 -22.93 64.33
CA LEU A 191 20.97 -23.38 65.56
C LEU A 191 22.08 -24.01 66.42
N GLU A 192 22.85 -23.16 67.08
CA GLU A 192 23.70 -23.59 68.18
C GLU A 192 22.82 -24.08 69.34
N SER A 193 23.11 -25.29 69.76
CA SER A 193 22.58 -26.01 70.91
C SER A 193 23.03 -25.38 72.22
N GLU A 194 22.10 -25.13 73.14
CA GLU A 194 22.39 -25.04 74.58
C GLU A 194 21.47 -26.00 75.32
N ASP A 195 22.01 -27.20 75.59
CA ASP A 195 21.63 -28.00 76.74
C ASP A 195 22.17 -27.29 78.00
N ASP A 196 21.31 -26.90 78.94
CA ASP A 196 21.72 -26.83 80.35
C ASP A 196 20.58 -27.29 81.27
N GLU A 197 20.88 -28.41 81.91
CA GLU A 197 20.25 -29.00 83.08
C GLU A 197 20.40 -28.05 84.28
N THR A 198 19.35 -27.80 85.07
CA THR A 198 19.46 -27.77 86.55
C THR A 198 18.13 -27.48 87.28
N THR A 199 17.85 -28.42 88.20
CA THR A 199 17.09 -28.38 89.47
C THR A 199 15.58 -28.47 89.52
#